data_AF-A0AA45MHD7-F1
#
_entry.id   AF-A0AA45MHD7-F1
#
_cell.length_a   1.000
_cell.length_b   1.000
_cell.length_c   1.000
_cell.angle_alpha   90.00
_cell.angle_beta   90.00
_cell.angle_gamma   90.00
#
_symmetry.space_group_name_H-M   'P 1'
#
loop_
_entity.id
_entity.type
_entity.pdbx_description
1 polymer ?
#
loop_
_entity_poly.entity_id
_entity_poly.type
_entity_poly.pdbx_seq_one_letter_code
_entity_poly.pdbx_strand_id
1 'polypeptide(L)'
;MPIPAIFTFRAKAAGTLYRYLIISGALIAMGTLGGCSITRVSMATYKKEYAQLNPMGMDQAAAVRKIEAAGYSCDKPYADRTLMDNGIAVPVTAQSCSNASFELLCPQRRFIDFKFRTSDNIIIEVHKPNMVERSCF
;
A
#
# COMPACT_ATOMS: atom_id res chain seq x y z
N MET A 1 -34.52 -12.65 -67.14
CA MET A 1 -33.10 -12.44 -66.79
C MET A 1 -33.04 -11.84 -65.39
N PRO A 2 -32.54 -12.55 -64.36
CA PRO A 2 -32.51 -12.06 -62.99
C PRO A 2 -31.18 -11.35 -62.66
N ILE A 3 -31.29 -10.26 -61.91
CA ILE A 3 -30.19 -9.42 -61.42
C ILE A 3 -29.44 -10.17 -60.30
N PRO A 4 -28.10 -10.22 -60.28
CA PRO A 4 -27.38 -11.07 -59.33
C PRO A 4 -27.30 -10.42 -57.95
N ALA A 5 -27.71 -11.19 -56.95
CA ALA A 5 -27.73 -10.91 -55.51
C ALA A 5 -26.33 -10.86 -54.86
N ILE A 6 -25.38 -10.13 -55.46
CA ILE A 6 -23.97 -10.11 -54.99
C ILE A 6 -23.73 -8.99 -53.95
N PHE A 7 -24.58 -7.97 -53.89
CA PHE A 7 -24.32 -6.77 -53.06
C PHE A 7 -24.69 -6.89 -51.58
N THR A 8 -25.44 -7.91 -51.15
CA THR A 8 -25.95 -7.99 -49.76
C THR A 8 -25.03 -8.74 -48.79
N PHE A 9 -24.06 -9.53 -49.26
CA PHE A 9 -23.18 -10.30 -48.37
C PHE A 9 -22.06 -9.48 -47.73
N ARG A 10 -21.58 -8.41 -48.38
CA ARG A 10 -20.47 -7.59 -47.85
C ARG A 10 -20.86 -6.71 -46.65
N ALA A 11 -22.11 -6.24 -46.58
CA ALA A 11 -22.57 -5.37 -45.50
C ALA A 11 -22.69 -6.09 -44.15
N LYS A 12 -23.02 -7.39 -44.17
CA LYS A 12 -23.22 -8.20 -42.95
C LYS A 12 -21.90 -8.57 -42.27
N ALA A 13 -20.85 -8.81 -43.06
CA ALA A 13 -19.50 -9.07 -42.55
C ALA A 13 -18.89 -7.83 -41.87
N ALA A 14 -19.08 -6.64 -42.47
CA ALA A 14 -18.58 -5.37 -41.91
C ALA A 14 -19.22 -5.00 -40.56
N GLY A 15 -20.54 -5.19 -40.41
CA GLY A 15 -21.23 -4.95 -39.14
C GLY A 15 -20.85 -5.95 -38.03
N THR A 16 -20.47 -7.17 -38.40
CA THR A 16 -20.00 -8.20 -37.46
C THR A 16 -18.57 -7.91 -37.00
N LEU A 17 -17.69 -7.49 -37.91
CA LEU A 17 -16.33 -7.01 -37.61
C LEU A 17 -16.33 -5.77 -36.72
N TYR A 18 -17.22 -4.81 -36.98
CA TYR A 18 -17.38 -3.62 -36.15
C TYR A 18 -17.85 -3.96 -34.72
N ARG A 19 -18.76 -4.92 -34.58
CA ARG A 19 -19.18 -5.44 -33.27
C ARG A 19 -18.04 -6.12 -32.52
N TYR A 20 -17.21 -6.93 -33.21
CA TYR A 20 -16.03 -7.53 -32.60
C TYR A 20 -15.01 -6.46 -32.16
N LEU A 21 -14.79 -5.42 -32.98
CA LEU A 21 -13.90 -4.31 -32.63
C LEU A 21 -14.38 -3.53 -31.39
N ILE A 22 -15.69 -3.27 -31.29
CA ILE A 22 -16.28 -2.63 -30.10
C ILE A 22 -16.15 -3.52 -28.87
N ILE A 23 -16.44 -4.82 -28.99
CA ILE A 23 -16.36 -5.77 -27.87
C ILE A 23 -14.90 -5.91 -27.40
N SER A 24 -13.94 -6.00 -28.33
CA SER A 24 -12.51 -6.03 -27.99
C SER A 24 -12.05 -4.72 -27.35
N GLY A 25 -12.50 -3.57 -27.86
CA GLY A 25 -12.19 -2.27 -27.28
C GLY A 25 -12.75 -2.11 -25.86
N ALA A 26 -13.97 -2.58 -25.63
CA ALA A 26 -14.61 -2.58 -24.32
C ALA A 26 -13.90 -3.52 -23.32
N LEU A 27 -13.46 -4.70 -23.76
CA LEU A 27 -12.69 -5.64 -22.93
C LEU A 27 -11.32 -5.08 -22.53
N ILE A 28 -10.62 -4.39 -23.45
CA ILE A 28 -9.34 -3.74 -23.16
C ILE A 28 -9.54 -2.58 -22.18
N ALA A 29 -10.59 -1.76 -22.37
CA ALA A 29 -10.92 -0.66 -21.47
C ALA A 29 -11.30 -1.14 -20.05
N MET A 30 -12.03 -2.26 -19.93
CA MET A 30 -12.35 -2.87 -18.64
C MET A 30 -11.10 -3.48 -17.97
N GLY A 31 -10.19 -4.06 -18.75
CA GLY A 31 -8.93 -4.61 -18.25
C GLY A 31 -8.00 -3.54 -17.64
N THR A 32 -7.99 -2.33 -18.20
CA THR A 32 -7.20 -1.21 -17.65
C THR A 32 -7.82 -0.59 -16.39
N LEU A 33 -9.16 -0.64 -16.24
CA LEU A 33 -9.85 -0.08 -15.07
C LEU A 33 -9.88 -1.04 -13.87
N GLY A 34 -9.80 -2.36 -14.08
CA GLY A 34 -9.79 -3.36 -13.01
C GLY A 34 -8.41 -3.62 -12.38
N GLY A 35 -7.33 -3.19 -13.04
CA GLY A 35 -5.94 -3.51 -12.66
C GLY A 35 -5.44 -2.88 -11.36
N CYS A 36 -6.08 -1.83 -10.84
CA CYS A 36 -5.65 -1.15 -9.61
C CYS A 36 -5.94 -1.92 -8.30
N SER A 37 -6.53 -3.11 -8.39
CA SER A 37 -7.02 -3.85 -7.22
C SER A 37 -6.07 -4.93 -6.71
N ILE A 38 -5.15 -5.41 -7.57
CA ILE A 38 -4.41 -6.66 -7.32
C ILE A 38 -3.13 -6.42 -6.51
N THR A 39 -2.54 -5.24 -6.62
CA THR A 39 -1.26 -4.90 -5.97
C THR A 39 -1.43 -4.25 -4.59
N ARG A 40 -2.61 -3.67 -4.33
CA ARG A 40 -2.90 -2.97 -3.07
C ARG A 40 -2.82 -3.92 -1.87
N VAL A 41 -2.03 -3.54 -0.86
CA VAL A 41 -1.97 -4.27 0.40
C VAL A 41 -3.24 -3.96 1.19
N SER A 42 -4.02 -5.00 1.48
CA SER A 42 -5.22 -4.83 2.31
C SER A 42 -4.86 -4.40 3.74
N MET A 43 -5.71 -3.61 4.38
CA MET A 43 -5.57 -3.27 5.80
C MET A 43 -5.50 -4.50 6.72
N ALA A 44 -6.17 -5.59 6.35
CA ALA A 44 -6.12 -6.83 7.12
C ALA A 44 -4.73 -7.49 7.05
N THR A 45 -4.13 -7.53 5.86
CA THR A 45 -2.76 -8.03 5.66
C THR A 45 -1.75 -7.15 6.38
N TYR A 46 -1.88 -5.83 6.25
CA TYR A 46 -1.01 -4.88 6.93
C TYR A 46 -1.07 -5.01 8.45
N LYS A 47 -2.26 -5.17 9.04
CA LYS A 47 -2.40 -5.38 10.49
C LYS A 47 -1.71 -6.65 10.98
N LYS A 48 -1.73 -7.73 10.19
CA LYS A 48 -1.02 -8.98 10.53
C LYS A 48 0.48 -8.78 10.51
N GLU A 49 1.00 -8.15 9.46
CA GLU A 49 2.42 -7.78 9.32
C GLU A 49 2.86 -6.87 10.48
N TYR A 50 2.07 -5.85 10.79
CA TYR A 50 2.30 -4.93 11.89
C TYR A 50 2.40 -5.64 13.25
N ALA A 51 1.50 -6.59 13.51
CA ALA A 51 1.52 -7.38 14.74
C ALA A 51 2.79 -8.24 14.86
N GLN A 52 3.31 -8.77 13.74
CA GLN A 52 4.55 -9.54 13.71
C GLN A 52 5.79 -8.63 13.91
N LEU A 53 5.72 -7.41 13.39
CA LEU A 53 6.78 -6.41 13.50
C LEU A 53 6.75 -5.63 14.81
N ASN A 54 5.77 -5.85 15.68
CA ASN A 54 5.62 -5.14 16.96
C ASN A 54 6.97 -5.10 17.73
N PRO A 55 7.56 -3.90 17.89
CA PRO A 55 8.87 -3.75 18.52
C PRO A 55 8.78 -3.44 20.02
N MET A 56 7.58 -3.49 20.61
CA MET A 56 7.36 -3.18 22.03
C MET A 56 8.29 -3.99 22.94
N GLY A 57 8.96 -3.31 23.87
CA GLY A 57 9.92 -3.91 24.81
C GLY A 57 11.30 -4.22 24.21
N MET A 58 11.53 -3.98 22.91
CA MET A 58 12.86 -4.11 22.31
C MET A 58 13.69 -2.85 22.51
N ASP A 59 15.01 -3.03 22.46
CA ASP A 59 15.96 -1.92 22.28
C ASP A 59 15.75 -1.26 20.90
N GLN A 60 15.92 0.06 20.85
CA GLN A 60 15.69 0.87 19.65
C GLN A 60 16.51 0.39 18.45
N ALA A 61 17.79 0.04 18.63
CA ALA A 61 18.63 -0.41 17.52
C ALA A 61 18.26 -1.83 17.06
N ALA A 62 17.79 -2.69 17.97
CA ALA A 62 17.25 -4.00 17.60
C ALA A 62 15.91 -3.89 16.84
N ALA A 63 15.04 -2.98 17.28
CA ALA A 63 13.77 -2.71 16.63
C ALA A 63 13.94 -2.16 15.21
N VAL A 64 14.81 -1.15 15.05
CA VAL A 64 15.12 -0.57 13.73
C VAL A 64 15.62 -1.66 12.79
N ARG A 65 16.59 -2.49 13.21
CA ARG A 65 17.10 -3.59 12.37
C ARG A 65 16.01 -4.58 11.97
N LYS A 66 15.09 -4.93 12.87
CA LYS A 66 13.97 -5.83 12.59
C LYS A 66 13.01 -5.21 11.57
N ILE A 67 12.71 -3.92 11.70
CA ILE A 67 11.79 -3.18 10.83
C ILE A 67 12.42 -2.94 9.44
N GLU A 68 13.70 -2.59 9.39
CA GLU A 68 14.47 -2.44 8.15
C GLU A 68 14.61 -3.77 7.39
N ALA A 69 14.79 -4.89 8.10
CA ALA A 69 14.79 -6.23 7.49
C ALA A 69 13.46 -6.58 6.81
N ALA A 70 12.36 -5.93 7.21
CA ALA A 70 11.05 -6.06 6.57
C ALA A 70 10.85 -5.05 5.41
N GLY A 71 11.88 -4.29 5.04
CA GLY A 71 11.88 -3.36 3.90
C GLY A 71 11.37 -1.96 4.22
N TYR A 72 11.26 -1.59 5.50
CA TYR A 72 10.94 -0.22 5.91
C TYR A 72 12.22 0.63 5.98
N SER A 73 12.09 1.93 5.75
CA SER A 73 13.15 2.91 5.96
C SER A 73 12.80 3.77 7.17
N CYS A 74 13.71 3.85 8.15
CA CYS A 74 13.49 4.62 9.36
C CYS A 74 14.11 6.01 9.27
N ASP A 75 13.34 7.03 9.67
CA ASP A 75 13.83 8.40 9.80
C ASP A 75 14.70 8.56 11.05
N LYS A 76 15.40 9.69 11.12
CA LYS A 76 16.16 10.04 12.33
C LYS A 76 15.21 10.20 13.51
N PRO A 77 15.58 9.68 14.70
CA PRO A 77 14.77 9.85 15.90
C PRO A 77 14.70 11.34 16.30
N TYR A 78 13.54 11.76 16.81
CA TYR A 78 13.29 13.13 17.24
C TYR A 78 12.70 13.15 18.66
N ALA A 79 13.07 14.16 19.44
CA ALA A 79 12.56 14.31 20.80
C ALA A 79 11.04 14.54 20.78
N ASP A 80 10.32 13.85 21.67
CA ASP A 80 8.88 14.00 21.82
C ASP A 80 8.52 14.33 23.29
N ARG A 81 7.24 14.61 23.53
CA ARG A 81 6.70 14.90 24.87
C ARG A 81 6.94 13.73 25.81
N THR A 82 7.17 14.04 27.08
CA THR A 82 7.26 13.03 28.14
C THR A 82 6.00 12.16 28.17
N LEU A 83 6.19 10.87 28.39
CA LEU A 83 5.11 9.90 28.55
C LEU A 83 5.04 9.43 30.00
N MET A 84 3.86 9.03 30.44
CA MET A 84 3.71 8.33 31.71
C MET A 84 3.93 6.84 31.51
N ASP A 85 4.97 6.31 32.14
CA ASP A 85 5.28 4.89 32.14
C ASP A 85 5.24 4.38 33.59
N ASN A 86 4.31 3.48 33.88
CA ASN A 86 4.03 2.99 35.24
C ASN A 86 3.84 4.11 36.29
N GLY A 87 3.24 5.24 35.88
CA GLY A 87 2.99 6.39 36.75
C GLY A 87 4.15 7.37 36.88
N ILE A 88 5.28 7.12 36.22
CA ILE A 88 6.46 8.01 36.22
C ILE A 88 6.54 8.74 34.87
N ALA A 89 6.72 10.06 34.92
CA ALA A 89 6.96 10.84 33.71
C ALA A 89 8.39 10.58 33.19
N VAL A 90 8.49 9.96 32.01
CA VAL A 90 9.76 9.63 31.37
C VAL A 90 9.94 10.43 30.07
N PRO A 91 11.14 11.01 29.83
CA PRO A 91 11.45 11.59 28.54
C PRO A 91 11.54 10.49 27.49
N VAL A 92 10.93 10.76 26.33
CA VAL A 92 10.91 9.80 25.22
C VAL A 92 11.34 10.47 23.93
N THR A 93 11.80 9.62 23.04
CA THR A 93 12.15 9.98 21.68
C THR A 93 11.27 9.16 20.76
N ALA A 94 10.76 9.79 19.71
CA ALA A 94 9.93 9.15 18.71
C ALA A 94 10.76 8.84 17.46
N GLN A 95 10.40 7.75 16.79
CA GLN A 95 10.98 7.38 15.50
C GLN A 95 9.87 6.86 14.59
N SER A 96 9.91 7.33 13.34
CA SER A 96 8.99 6.92 12.28
C SER A 96 9.74 6.04 11.28
N CYS A 97 9.14 4.92 10.90
CA CYS A 97 9.62 4.08 9.82
C CYS A 97 8.53 3.92 8.77
N SER A 98 8.88 4.10 7.50
CA SER A 98 7.94 4.03 6.40
C SER A 98 8.36 3.02 5.33
N ASN A 99 7.39 2.36 4.73
CA ASN A 99 7.58 1.48 3.58
C ASN A 99 6.61 1.91 2.48
N ALA A 100 7.18 2.33 1.35
CA ALA A 100 6.42 2.70 0.16
C ALA A 100 6.29 1.47 -0.74
N SER A 101 5.05 1.13 -1.11
CA SER A 101 4.80 0.12 -2.15
C SER A 101 5.37 0.62 -3.48
N PHE A 102 6.00 -0.28 -4.25
CA PHE A 102 6.56 -0.01 -5.58
C PHE A 102 5.49 0.12 -6.69
N GLU A 103 4.21 0.22 -6.33
CA GLU A 103 3.14 0.49 -7.28
C GLU A 103 3.31 1.85 -7.95
N LEU A 104 3.63 1.81 -9.24
CA LEU A 104 3.76 2.99 -10.10
C LEU A 104 2.45 3.79 -10.20
N LEU A 105 1.30 3.13 -10.09
CA LEU A 105 -0.02 3.74 -10.31
C LEU A 105 -0.71 4.16 -9.00
N CYS A 106 -0.52 3.42 -7.91
CA CYS A 106 -1.17 3.68 -6.62
C CYS A 106 -0.19 3.47 -5.45
N PRO A 107 0.73 4.41 -5.21
CA PRO A 107 1.71 4.26 -4.15
C PRO A 107 1.01 4.33 -2.78
N GLN A 108 0.93 3.17 -2.12
CA GLN A 108 0.53 3.07 -0.72
C GLN A 108 1.76 3.23 0.18
N ARG A 109 1.70 4.12 1.16
CA ARG A 109 2.74 4.26 2.20
C ARG A 109 2.25 3.72 3.53
N ARG A 110 3.02 2.82 4.11
CA ARG A 110 2.77 2.19 5.41
C ARG A 110 3.73 2.77 6.44
N PHE A 111 3.25 3.04 7.64
CA PHE A 111 4.02 3.69 8.71
C PHE A 111 3.99 2.88 10.01
N ILE A 112 5.16 2.71 10.60
CA ILE A 112 5.38 2.15 11.93
C ILE A 112 6.05 3.23 12.77
N ASP A 113 5.27 3.87 13.64
CA ASP A 113 5.75 4.90 14.53
C ASP A 113 5.83 4.33 15.95
N PHE A 114 6.96 4.54 16.61
CA PHE A 114 7.18 4.07 17.97
C PHE A 114 7.97 5.10 18.78
N LYS A 115 7.85 4.97 20.10
CA LYS A 115 8.52 5.81 21.08
C LYS A 115 9.33 4.94 22.03
N PHE A 116 10.54 5.40 22.29
CA PHE A 116 11.46 4.73 23.19
C PHE A 116 11.89 5.67 24.31
N ARG A 117 12.14 5.08 25.47
CA ARG A 117 12.59 5.79 26.67
C ARG A 117 14.05 6.19 26.47
N THR A 118 14.36 7.46 26.67
CA THR A 118 15.70 8.00 26.39
C THR A 118 16.78 7.45 27.34
N SER A 119 16.40 6.92 28.50
CA SER A 119 17.36 6.42 29.50
C SER A 119 17.96 5.06 29.16
N ASP A 120 17.18 4.16 28.56
CA ASP A 120 17.55 2.76 28.31
C ASP A 120 17.28 2.31 26.86
N ASN A 121 16.80 3.21 26.01
CA ASN A 121 16.46 2.97 24.62
C ASN A 121 15.41 1.87 24.39
N ILE A 122 14.60 1.56 25.41
CA ILE A 122 13.54 0.55 25.29
C ILE A 122 12.28 1.18 24.73
N ILE A 123 11.65 0.50 23.76
CA ILE A 123 10.37 0.91 23.19
C ILE A 123 9.24 0.66 24.19
N ILE A 124 8.57 1.74 24.58
CA ILE A 124 7.47 1.72 25.56
C ILE A 124 6.11 1.97 24.92
N GLU A 125 6.07 2.58 23.74
CA GLU A 125 4.83 2.86 23.02
C GLU A 125 5.02 2.61 21.53
N VAL A 126 4.02 1.98 20.93
CA VAL A 126 3.95 1.76 19.48
C VAL A 126 2.60 2.30 19.03
N HIS A 127 2.60 3.17 18.01
CA HIS A 127 1.37 3.78 17.50
C HIS A 127 0.47 2.73 16.84
N LYS A 128 -0.73 3.13 16.45
CA LYS A 128 -1.62 2.27 15.67
C LYS A 128 -1.09 2.14 14.23
N PRO A 129 -1.30 0.99 13.56
CA PRO A 129 -0.91 0.83 12.17
C PRO A 129 -1.56 1.92 11.31
N ASN A 130 -0.73 2.71 10.64
CA ASN A 130 -1.18 3.78 9.75
C ASN A 130 -0.77 3.48 8.30
N MET A 131 -1.72 3.67 7.38
CA MET A 131 -1.47 3.58 5.94
C MET A 131 -2.09 4.77 5.24
N VAL A 132 -1.28 5.45 4.44
CA VAL A 132 -1.72 6.55 3.59
C VAL A 132 -1.83 6.04 2.17
N GLU A 133 -3.06 6.01 1.66
CA GLU A 133 -3.34 5.75 0.25
C GLU A 133 -3.41 7.09 -0.48
N ARG A 134 -2.51 7.32 -1.43
CA ARG A 134 -2.71 8.40 -2.40
C ARG A 134 -3.69 7.88 -3.45
N SER A 135 -4.78 8.61 -3.66
CA SER A 135 -5.88 8.26 -4.57
C SER A 135 -5.33 7.79 -5.92
N CYS A 136 -5.73 6.59 -6.34
CA CYS A 136 -5.47 6.10 -7.70
C CYS A 136 -6.10 7.07 -8.71
N PHE A 137 -5.41 7.30 -9.83
CA PHE A 137 -5.98 7.99 -11.00
C PHE A 137 -6.91 7.06 -11.78
#